data_AF-A0A831TC41-F1
#
_entry.id   AF-A0A831TC41-F1
#
_cell.length_a   1.000
_cell.length_b   1.000
_cell.length_c   1.000
_cell.angle_alpha   90.00
_cell.angle_beta   90.00
_cell.angle_gamma   90.00
#
_symmetry.space_group_name_H-M   'P 1'
#
loop_
_entity.id
_entity.type
_entity.pdbx_description
1 polymer ?
#
loop_
_entity_poly.entity_id
_entity_poly.type
_entity_poly.pdbx_seq_one_letter_code
_entity_poly.pdbx_strand_id
1 'polypeptide(L)'
;MSNAWPPLLTLCSLATLAVLVGLTGVLYGSLSRRLSFALAAGFLLAFIVLLLPHALATNGLLKVVLGALSMPVSLAAWRLHFSKGRENRLPLALAIAGLLTWGTVFVLIDDPSETRPNPRAPVRDVVRTDQGTPIPVYTSAVPNPLIEAAARHFEQAYAGALLRVAPPDVSYCCHGWTFAEGLCHIVGDDVEPILRENGYYEVCYPEPGDVVVYCDELGRILHTGIVRLHDESGLILVESKWDLLGRYLHAPECQPYSSIFGFYRTERASHALAGIDELRRMPRTAR
;
A
#
# COMPACT_ATOMS: atom_id res chain seq x y z
N MET A 1 -18.03 3.63 -2.19
CA MET A 1 -17.63 4.06 -0.83
C MET A 1 -16.67 5.23 -1.00
N SER A 2 -17.02 6.43 -0.56
CA SER A 2 -16.23 7.65 -0.78
C SER A 2 -14.93 7.64 0.03
N ASN A 3 -13.80 7.92 -0.62
CA ASN A 3 -12.48 8.04 0.00
C ASN A 3 -12.50 9.09 1.14
N ALA A 4 -12.66 8.64 2.38
CA ALA A 4 -12.59 9.46 3.60
C ALA A 4 -11.15 9.78 4.03
N TRP A 5 -10.17 9.62 3.13
CA TRP A 5 -8.74 9.82 3.40
C TRP A 5 -8.29 11.30 3.44
N PRO A 6 -8.77 12.21 2.57
CA PRO A 6 -8.40 13.62 2.65
C PRO A 6 -8.73 14.31 4.01
N PRO A 7 -9.88 14.06 4.66
CA PRO A 7 -10.19 14.72 5.93
C PRO A 7 -9.31 14.23 7.08
N LEU A 8 -8.84 12.98 7.08
CA LEU A 8 -7.99 12.45 8.15
C LEU A 8 -6.59 13.06 8.17
N LEU A 9 -5.94 13.19 7.00
CA LEU A 9 -4.64 13.87 6.88
C LEU A 9 -4.74 15.37 7.21
N THR A 10 -5.85 15.99 6.80
CA THR A 10 -6.14 17.39 7.13
C THR A 10 -6.33 17.57 8.65
N LEU A 11 -7.08 16.67 9.31
CA LEU A 11 -7.27 16.68 10.76
C LEU A 11 -5.96 16.44 11.51
N CYS A 12 -5.10 15.52 11.05
CA CYS A 12 -3.78 15.28 11.65
C CYS A 12 -2.85 16.50 11.51
N SER A 13 -2.90 17.18 10.35
CA SER A 13 -2.09 18.39 10.09
C SER A 13 -2.56 19.57 10.96
N LEU A 14 -3.87 19.76 11.09
CA LEU A 14 -4.45 20.78 11.97
C LEU A 14 -4.15 20.50 13.45
N ALA A 15 -4.21 19.24 13.89
CA ALA A 15 -3.84 18.84 15.25
C ALA A 15 -2.35 19.12 15.52
N THR A 16 -1.47 18.81 14.55
CA THR A 16 -0.04 19.10 14.65
C THR A 16 0.25 20.60 14.74
N LEU A 17 -0.40 21.41 13.88
CA LEU A 17 -0.27 22.87 13.90
C LEU A 17 -0.76 23.46 15.24
N ALA A 18 -1.87 22.97 15.77
CA ALA A 18 -2.42 23.42 17.04
C ALA A 18 -1.50 23.08 18.23
N VAL A 19 -0.87 21.90 18.23
CA VAL A 19 0.16 21.51 19.21
C VAL A 19 1.37 22.43 19.13
N LEU A 20 1.85 22.75 17.91
CA LEU A 20 2.96 23.67 17.71
C LEU A 20 2.63 25.06 18.26
N VAL A 21 1.47 25.64 17.93
CA VAL A 21 1.02 26.95 18.44
C VAL A 21 0.91 26.95 19.97
N GLY A 22 0.37 25.87 20.57
CA GLY A 22 0.33 25.70 22.01
C GLY A 22 1.71 25.71 22.66
N LEU A 23 2.67 24.97 22.07
CA LEU A 23 4.07 24.95 22.52
C LEU A 23 4.75 26.31 22.38
N THR A 24 4.51 27.06 21.30
CA THR A 24 5.05 28.42 21.13
C THR A 24 4.50 29.36 22.19
N GLY A 25 3.20 29.30 22.49
CA GLY A 25 2.58 30.12 23.54
C GLY A 25 3.12 29.83 24.94
N VAL A 26 3.49 28.57 25.21
CA VAL A 26 4.19 28.18 26.45
C VAL A 26 5.62 28.71 26.48
N LEU A 27 6.35 28.60 25.38
CA LEU A 27 7.74 29.03 25.26
C LEU A 27 7.91 30.55 25.38
N TYR A 28 6.96 31.33 24.87
CA TYR A 28 6.99 32.80 24.93
C TYR A 28 6.31 33.38 26.18
N GLY A 29 5.88 32.52 27.12
CA GLY A 29 5.48 32.94 28.47
C GLY A 29 4.18 33.76 28.56
N SER A 30 3.37 33.81 27.49
CA SER A 30 2.14 34.60 27.46
C SER A 30 0.93 33.88 28.06
N LEU A 31 0.99 32.55 28.22
CA LEU A 31 -0.07 31.76 28.85
C LEU A 31 0.25 31.36 30.28
N SER A 32 -0.74 31.44 31.17
CA SER A 32 -0.61 30.94 32.54
C SER A 32 -0.32 29.43 32.55
N ARG A 33 0.54 28.98 33.47
CA ARG A 33 0.93 27.56 33.59
C ARG A 33 -0.25 26.60 33.66
N ARG A 34 -1.38 27.03 34.22
CA ARG A 34 -2.62 26.23 34.31
C ARG A 34 -3.28 26.03 32.94
N LEU A 35 -3.32 27.08 32.13
CA LEU A 35 -3.89 27.01 30.78
C LEU A 35 -3.02 26.15 29.86
N SER A 36 -1.69 26.23 29.99
CA SER A 36 -0.75 25.38 29.27
C SER A 36 -0.94 23.89 29.53
N PHE A 37 -1.15 23.51 30.80
CA PHE A 37 -1.39 22.12 31.18
C PHE A 37 -2.73 21.60 30.66
N ALA A 38 -3.79 22.42 30.76
CA ALA A 38 -5.11 22.06 30.25
C ALA A 38 -5.09 21.84 28.73
N LEU A 39 -4.38 22.71 27.99
CA LEU A 39 -4.23 22.57 26.54
C LEU A 39 -3.43 21.30 26.19
N ALA A 40 -2.30 21.05 26.83
CA ALA A 40 -1.49 19.85 26.58
C ALA A 40 -2.26 18.55 26.86
N ALA A 41 -3.03 18.49 27.96
CA ALA A 41 -3.87 17.34 28.29
C ALA A 41 -5.03 17.16 27.28
N GLY A 42 -5.66 18.26 26.86
CA GLY A 42 -6.69 18.24 25.84
C GLY A 42 -6.17 17.74 24.49
N PHE A 43 -4.97 18.15 24.08
CA PHE A 43 -4.34 17.67 22.85
C PHE A 43 -3.96 16.20 22.91
N LEU A 44 -3.40 15.71 24.03
CA LEU A 44 -3.09 14.29 24.20
C LEU A 44 -4.37 13.45 24.11
N LEU A 45 -5.46 13.90 24.73
CA LEU A 45 -6.75 13.22 24.68
C LEU A 45 -7.32 13.21 23.25
N ALA A 46 -7.29 14.34 22.55
CA ALA A 46 -7.74 14.43 21.16
C ALA A 46 -6.90 13.53 20.24
N PHE A 47 -5.58 13.50 20.44
CA PHE A 47 -4.66 12.63 19.70
C PHE A 47 -4.98 11.15 19.92
N ILE A 48 -5.20 10.72 21.16
CA ILE A 48 -5.60 9.35 21.49
C ILE A 48 -6.95 9.02 20.83
N VAL A 49 -7.95 9.88 20.97
CA VAL A 49 -9.30 9.62 20.43
C VAL A 49 -9.30 9.59 18.90
N LEU A 50 -8.50 10.41 18.23
CA LEU A 50 -8.47 10.48 16.76
C LEU A 50 -7.57 9.41 16.12
N LEU A 51 -6.45 9.04 16.75
CA LEU A 51 -5.47 8.13 16.14
C LEU A 51 -5.59 6.69 16.62
N LEU A 52 -6.14 6.44 17.79
CA LEU A 52 -6.34 5.07 18.29
C LEU A 52 -7.26 4.23 17.38
N PRO A 53 -8.38 4.76 16.85
CA PRO A 53 -9.22 4.00 15.92
C PRO A 53 -8.48 3.65 14.61
N HIS A 54 -7.67 4.58 14.10
CA HIS A 54 -6.89 4.36 12.88
C HIS A 54 -5.79 3.32 13.09
N ALA A 55 -5.08 3.39 14.22
CA ALA A 55 -4.05 2.42 14.56
C ALA A 55 -4.58 1.02 14.89
N LEU A 56 -5.81 0.93 15.43
CA LEU A 56 -6.53 -0.33 15.58
C LEU A 56 -6.91 -0.92 14.22
N ALA A 57 -7.27 -0.09 13.24
CA ALA A 57 -7.64 -0.53 11.89
C ALA A 57 -6.45 -0.98 11.02
N THR A 58 -5.24 -0.45 11.25
CA THR A 58 -4.05 -0.71 10.41
C THR A 58 -3.03 -1.67 11.04
N ASN A 59 -3.41 -2.45 12.06
CA ASN A 59 -2.48 -3.28 12.86
C ASN A 59 -1.28 -2.49 13.42
N GLY A 60 -1.46 -1.18 13.64
CA GLY A 60 -0.45 -0.23 14.12
C GLY A 60 -0.45 -0.01 15.63
N LEU A 61 -1.15 -0.83 16.43
CA LEU A 61 -1.31 -0.61 17.88
C LEU A 61 0.05 -0.47 18.60
N LEU A 62 1.03 -1.33 18.28
CA LEU A 62 2.38 -1.24 18.83
C LEU A 62 3.05 0.11 18.50
N LYS A 63 2.79 0.65 17.31
CA LYS A 63 3.31 1.95 16.84
C LYS A 63 2.73 3.11 17.65
N VAL A 64 1.42 3.08 17.91
CA VAL A 64 0.74 4.09 18.77
C VAL A 64 1.15 3.97 20.22
N VAL A 65 1.38 2.76 20.74
CA VAL A 65 1.84 2.55 22.13
C VAL A 65 3.26 3.06 22.32
N LEU A 66 4.20 2.69 21.45
CA LEU A 66 5.58 3.21 21.50
C LEU A 66 5.60 4.73 21.39
N GLY A 67 4.71 5.26 20.56
CA GLY A 67 4.55 6.67 20.41
C GLY A 67 4.00 7.37 21.67
N ALA A 68 2.88 6.90 22.20
CA ALA A 68 2.28 7.45 23.40
C ALA A 68 3.23 7.39 24.62
N LEU A 69 4.15 6.43 24.67
CA LEU A 69 5.14 6.27 25.74
C LEU A 69 6.33 7.25 25.64
N SER A 70 6.66 7.80 24.47
CA SER A 70 7.79 8.74 24.34
C SER A 70 7.43 10.18 24.75
N MET A 71 6.15 10.55 24.68
CA MET A 71 5.64 11.87 25.10
C MET A 71 5.84 12.15 26.61
N PRO A 72 5.48 11.24 27.54
CA PRO A 72 5.72 11.41 28.97
C PRO A 72 7.19 11.61 29.32
N VAL A 73 8.10 10.90 28.65
CA VAL A 73 9.56 11.03 28.87
C VAL A 73 10.04 12.41 28.45
N SER A 74 9.55 12.91 27.31
CA SER A 74 9.87 14.24 26.79
C SER A 74 9.30 15.34 27.71
N LEU A 75 8.07 15.18 28.21
CA LEU A 75 7.45 16.11 29.16
C LEU A 75 8.15 16.10 30.54
N ALA A 76 8.58 14.93 31.01
CA ALA A 76 9.32 14.81 32.27
C ALA A 76 10.70 15.48 32.17
N ALA A 77 11.42 15.27 31.07
CA ALA A 77 12.69 15.94 30.79
C ALA A 77 12.52 17.47 30.71
N TRP A 78 11.44 17.95 30.06
CA TRP A 78 11.08 19.36 29.99
C TRP A 78 10.78 19.97 31.37
N ARG A 79 10.01 19.26 32.20
CA ARG A 79 9.64 19.74 33.55
C ARG A 79 10.85 19.85 34.47
N LEU A 80 11.78 18.89 34.36
CA LEU A 80 13.05 18.93 35.11
C LEU A 80 13.91 20.13 34.69
N HIS A 81 13.90 20.52 33.41
CA HIS A 81 14.64 21.67 32.89
C HIS A 81 14.19 23.01 33.50
N PHE A 82 12.89 23.30 33.47
CA PHE A 82 12.36 24.59 33.93
C PHE A 82 12.32 24.74 35.46
N SER A 83 12.50 23.66 36.21
CA SER A 83 12.52 23.70 37.68
C SER A 83 13.81 24.28 38.28
N LYS A 84 14.90 24.41 37.51
CA LYS A 84 16.24 24.75 38.04
C LYS A 84 16.86 26.07 37.52
N GLY A 85 16.13 26.90 36.79
CA GLY A 85 16.56 28.28 36.48
C GLY A 85 17.94 28.41 35.82
N ARG A 86 18.38 27.42 35.03
CA ARG A 86 19.68 27.42 34.33
C ARG A 86 19.50 27.50 32.82
N GLU A 87 20.34 28.32 32.18
CA GLU A 87 20.47 28.55 30.73
C GLU A 87 20.93 27.32 29.91
N ASN A 88 20.64 26.10 30.34
CA ASN A 88 21.13 24.91 29.64
C ASN A 88 20.19 24.54 28.48
N ARG A 89 20.58 24.84 27.23
CA ARG A 89 19.80 24.54 26.00
C ARG A 89 19.61 23.05 25.67
N LEU A 90 20.24 22.15 26.42
CA LEU A 90 20.23 20.70 26.22
C LEU A 90 18.83 20.04 26.09
N PRO A 91 17.80 20.40 26.87
CA PRO A 91 16.50 19.75 26.79
C PRO A 91 15.62 20.26 25.66
N LEU A 92 15.84 21.48 25.15
CA LEU A 92 15.26 21.90 23.87
C LEU A 92 15.82 21.04 22.72
N ALA A 93 17.13 20.76 22.75
CA ALA A 93 17.76 19.85 21.79
C ALA A 93 17.22 18.42 21.90
N LEU A 94 16.93 17.91 23.11
CA LEU A 94 16.31 16.59 23.30
C LEU A 94 14.85 16.54 22.83
N ALA A 95 14.07 17.61 23.00
CA ALA A 95 12.70 17.67 22.49
C ALA A 95 12.65 17.73 20.96
N ILE A 96 13.55 18.51 20.34
CA ILE A 96 13.72 18.54 18.88
C ILE A 96 14.19 17.17 18.37
N ALA A 97 15.15 16.53 19.04
CA ALA A 97 15.61 15.20 18.71
C ALA A 97 14.45 14.18 18.78
N GLY A 98 13.62 14.23 19.82
CA GLY A 98 12.42 13.40 19.97
C GLY A 98 11.42 13.55 18.82
N LEU A 99 11.13 14.80 18.42
CA LEU A 99 10.26 15.10 17.28
C LEU A 99 10.85 14.64 15.94
N LEU A 100 12.17 14.79 15.74
CA LEU A 100 12.85 14.32 14.53
C LEU A 100 12.92 12.79 14.46
N THR A 101 13.17 12.11 15.59
CA THR A 101 13.09 10.65 15.66
C THR A 101 11.66 10.14 15.43
N TRP A 102 10.64 10.89 15.86
CA TRP A 102 9.25 10.54 15.57
C TRP A 102 8.91 10.65 14.09
N GLY A 103 9.27 11.78 13.46
CA GLY A 103 9.03 12.00 12.03
C GLY A 103 9.74 10.96 11.16
N THR A 104 10.95 10.56 11.53
CA THR A 104 11.70 9.50 10.81
C THR A 104 11.09 8.11 11.00
N VAL A 105 10.56 7.78 12.17
CA VAL A 105 9.81 6.51 12.37
C VAL A 105 8.56 6.48 11.51
N PHE A 106 7.87 7.60 11.27
CA PHE A 106 6.72 7.64 10.36
C PHE A 106 7.12 7.51 8.88
N VAL A 107 8.19 8.17 8.45
CA VAL A 107 8.67 8.13 7.05
C VAL A 107 9.28 6.78 6.67
N LEU A 108 9.91 6.07 7.61
CA LEU A 108 10.53 4.75 7.36
C LEU A 108 9.53 3.58 7.39
N ILE A 109 8.25 3.84 7.69
CA ILE A 109 7.24 2.80 7.92
C ILE A 109 6.23 2.65 6.77
N ASP A 110 6.18 3.57 5.82
CA ASP A 110 5.23 3.56 4.70
C ASP A 110 5.91 3.38 3.33
N ASP A 111 6.68 2.31 3.19
CA ASP A 111 6.74 1.66 1.88
C ASP A 111 6.60 0.14 2.01
N PRO A 112 5.35 -0.39 2.05
CA PRO A 112 5.15 -1.83 1.95
C PRO A 112 5.73 -2.44 0.67
N SER A 113 6.16 -1.64 -0.32
CA SER A 113 6.83 -2.13 -1.52
C SER A 113 8.28 -2.59 -1.28
N GLU A 114 8.97 -2.12 -0.22
CA GLU A 114 10.38 -2.50 0.06
C GLU A 114 10.55 -3.89 0.71
N THR A 115 9.48 -4.47 1.28
CA THR A 115 9.55 -5.86 1.80
C THR A 115 9.27 -6.92 0.75
N ARG A 116 9.07 -6.52 -0.53
CA ARG A 116 9.01 -7.48 -1.62
C ARG A 116 10.31 -8.28 -1.60
N PRO A 117 10.25 -9.63 -1.50
CA PRO A 117 11.45 -10.44 -1.50
C PRO A 117 12.28 -10.03 -2.70
N ASN A 118 13.51 -9.54 -2.44
CA ASN A 118 14.41 -9.04 -3.47
C ASN A 118 14.34 -9.99 -4.66
N PRO A 119 13.80 -9.55 -5.82
CA PRO A 119 13.57 -10.44 -6.94
C PRO A 119 14.88 -11.17 -7.21
N ARG A 120 14.83 -12.50 -7.21
CA ARG A 120 15.97 -13.28 -7.70
C ARG A 120 16.35 -12.73 -9.07
N ALA A 121 17.62 -12.86 -9.46
CA ALA A 121 18.07 -12.44 -10.78
C ALA A 121 17.04 -12.89 -11.84
N PRO A 122 16.63 -12.01 -12.76
CA PRO A 122 15.56 -12.32 -13.69
C PRO A 122 15.89 -13.60 -14.47
N VAL A 123 14.87 -14.41 -14.70
CA VAL A 123 14.96 -15.55 -15.62
C VAL A 123 14.97 -14.95 -17.02
N ARG A 124 16.18 -14.70 -17.54
CA ARG A 124 16.39 -13.74 -18.64
C ARG A 124 15.72 -14.16 -19.96
N ASP A 125 15.18 -13.15 -20.66
CA ASP A 125 14.94 -13.01 -22.10
C ASP A 125 14.00 -14.00 -22.82
N VAL A 126 13.18 -14.75 -22.08
CA VAL A 126 12.24 -15.71 -22.69
C VAL A 126 10.98 -15.02 -23.22
N VAL A 127 10.46 -14.02 -22.50
CA VAL A 127 9.18 -13.39 -22.87
C VAL A 127 9.36 -11.99 -23.46
N ARG A 128 8.53 -11.67 -24.45
CA ARG A 128 8.61 -10.42 -25.22
C ARG A 128 7.22 -9.85 -25.52
N THR A 129 7.16 -8.54 -25.74
CA THR A 129 6.02 -7.90 -26.40
C THR A 129 5.95 -8.34 -27.87
N ASP A 130 4.84 -8.05 -28.53
CA ASP A 130 4.64 -8.35 -29.96
C ASP A 130 5.62 -7.55 -30.85
N GLN A 131 6.14 -6.43 -30.36
CA GLN A 131 7.19 -5.64 -31.02
C GLN A 131 8.61 -6.09 -30.65
N GLY A 132 8.75 -7.15 -29.85
CA GLY A 132 10.02 -7.80 -29.54
C GLY A 132 10.76 -7.26 -28.31
N THR A 133 10.19 -6.28 -27.60
CA THR A 133 10.77 -5.75 -26.36
C THR A 133 10.83 -6.86 -25.31
N PRO A 134 12.02 -7.18 -24.77
CA PRO A 134 12.15 -8.18 -23.72
C PRO A 134 11.48 -7.70 -22.44
N ILE A 135 10.65 -8.57 -21.85
CA ILE A 135 10.02 -8.32 -20.55
C ILE A 135 10.74 -9.16 -19.49
N PRO A 136 11.43 -8.54 -18.51
CA PRO A 136 12.00 -9.27 -17.38
C PRO A 136 10.94 -10.07 -16.63
N VAL A 137 11.23 -11.34 -16.36
CA VAL A 137 10.37 -12.20 -15.55
C VAL A 137 11.12 -12.80 -14.38
N TYR A 138 10.39 -13.01 -13.29
CA TYR A 138 10.95 -13.47 -12.03
C TYR A 138 10.17 -14.67 -11.50
N THR A 139 10.87 -15.53 -10.76
CA THR A 139 10.23 -16.62 -10.01
C THR A 139 10.45 -16.42 -8.53
N SER A 140 9.37 -16.56 -7.75
CA SER A 140 9.47 -16.63 -6.31
C SER A 140 9.55 -18.09 -5.87
N ALA A 141 10.31 -18.35 -4.81
CA ALA A 141 10.85 -19.69 -4.61
C ALA A 141 10.60 -20.34 -3.26
N VAL A 142 9.77 -19.77 -2.38
CA VAL A 142 9.43 -20.48 -1.14
C VAL A 142 7.97 -20.24 -0.76
N PRO A 143 7.11 -21.26 -0.86
CA PRO A 143 5.79 -21.23 -0.22
C PRO A 143 5.96 -20.98 1.28
N ASN A 144 5.27 -19.99 1.81
CA ASN A 144 5.20 -19.76 3.26
C ASN A 144 3.85 -20.29 3.78
N PRO A 145 3.84 -21.26 4.71
CA PRO A 145 2.60 -21.84 5.24
C PRO A 145 1.70 -20.81 5.95
N LEU A 146 2.23 -19.66 6.36
CA LEU A 146 1.45 -18.57 6.94
C LEU A 146 0.58 -17.82 5.92
N ILE A 147 0.85 -17.97 4.61
CA ILE A 147 0.10 -17.27 3.56
C ILE A 147 -1.37 -17.69 3.57
N GLU A 148 -1.67 -18.96 3.80
CA GLU A 148 -3.06 -19.43 3.82
C GLU A 148 -3.84 -18.84 5.01
N ALA A 149 -3.20 -18.68 6.17
CA ALA A 149 -3.82 -18.01 7.31
C ALA A 149 -4.05 -16.52 7.04
N ALA A 150 -3.08 -15.85 6.39
CA ALA A 150 -3.22 -14.46 5.96
C ALA A 150 -4.36 -14.30 4.94
N ALA A 151 -4.48 -15.20 3.96
CA ALA A 151 -5.55 -15.19 2.96
C ALA A 151 -6.94 -15.30 3.61
N ARG A 152 -7.13 -16.22 4.57
CA ARG A 152 -8.40 -16.34 5.29
C ARG A 152 -8.74 -15.09 6.10
N HIS A 153 -7.76 -14.51 6.79
CA HIS A 153 -7.99 -13.27 7.54
C HIS A 153 -8.38 -12.11 6.62
N PHE A 154 -7.71 -12.03 5.47
CA PHE A 154 -8.01 -11.03 4.45
C PHE A 154 -9.40 -11.22 3.85
N GLU A 155 -9.80 -12.45 3.52
CA GLU A 155 -11.14 -12.78 3.02
C GLU A 155 -12.25 -12.36 3.99
N GLN A 156 -12.02 -12.47 5.30
CA GLN A 156 -12.96 -12.00 6.31
C GLN A 156 -13.15 -10.47 6.27
N ALA A 157 -12.11 -9.71 5.97
CA ALA A 157 -12.17 -8.26 5.86
C ALA A 157 -13.01 -7.78 4.65
N TYR A 158 -13.20 -8.64 3.65
CA TYR A 158 -13.98 -8.38 2.44
C TYR A 158 -15.17 -9.32 2.26
N ALA A 159 -15.69 -9.86 3.37
CA ALA A 159 -16.78 -10.82 3.35
C ALA A 159 -17.99 -10.28 2.55
N GLY A 160 -18.42 -11.04 1.53
CA GLY A 160 -19.54 -10.67 0.65
C GLY A 160 -19.17 -9.84 -0.59
N ALA A 161 -17.93 -9.33 -0.69
CA ALA A 161 -17.46 -8.57 -1.85
C ALA A 161 -16.45 -9.34 -2.73
N LEU A 162 -15.94 -10.48 -2.24
CA LEU A 162 -14.95 -11.31 -2.93
C LEU A 162 -15.41 -12.75 -3.06
N LEU A 163 -15.10 -13.36 -4.21
CA LEU A 163 -15.18 -14.79 -4.42
C LEU A 163 -13.80 -15.33 -4.77
N ARG A 164 -13.22 -16.15 -3.91
CA ARG A 164 -11.94 -16.81 -4.18
C ARG A 164 -12.12 -17.85 -5.29
N VAL A 165 -11.30 -17.76 -6.33
CA VAL A 165 -11.29 -18.69 -7.48
C VAL A 165 -10.03 -19.54 -7.57
N ALA A 166 -8.97 -19.20 -6.82
CA ALA A 166 -7.77 -20.04 -6.70
C ALA A 166 -7.07 -19.84 -5.35
N PRO A 167 -6.30 -20.84 -4.88
CA PRO A 167 -5.52 -20.71 -3.65
C PRO A 167 -4.34 -19.72 -3.79
N PRO A 168 -3.70 -19.36 -2.66
CA PRO A 168 -2.43 -18.68 -2.67
C PRO A 168 -1.42 -19.41 -3.53
N ASP A 169 -0.74 -18.62 -4.35
CA ASP A 169 0.35 -19.07 -5.17
C ASP A 169 1.41 -17.98 -5.17
N VAL A 170 2.63 -18.32 -4.77
CA VAL A 170 3.76 -17.39 -4.72
C VAL A 170 4.52 -17.35 -6.04
N SER A 171 4.23 -18.25 -6.99
CA SER A 171 5.00 -18.36 -8.23
C SER A 171 4.71 -17.25 -9.24
N TYR A 172 3.65 -16.46 -9.04
CA TYR A 172 3.28 -15.31 -9.86
C TYR A 172 2.59 -14.19 -9.07
N CYS A 173 2.69 -12.96 -9.59
CA CYS A 173 1.97 -11.78 -9.13
C CYS A 173 0.73 -11.50 -10.00
N CYS A 174 0.05 -10.37 -9.78
CA CYS A 174 -1.09 -9.91 -10.61
C CYS A 174 -0.76 -9.71 -12.09
N HIS A 175 0.35 -9.07 -12.40
CA HIS A 175 0.78 -8.86 -13.78
C HIS A 175 1.18 -10.19 -14.43
N GLY A 176 1.85 -11.05 -13.67
CA GLY A 176 2.18 -12.41 -14.07
C GLY A 176 0.96 -13.28 -14.37
N TRP A 177 -0.09 -13.17 -13.56
CA TRP A 177 -1.39 -13.79 -13.83
C TRP A 177 -2.00 -13.29 -15.13
N THR A 178 -1.98 -11.97 -15.34
CA THR A 178 -2.64 -11.32 -16.48
C THR A 178 -1.93 -11.57 -17.81
N PHE A 179 -0.61 -11.42 -17.87
CA PHE A 179 0.16 -11.40 -19.12
C PHE A 179 1.09 -12.60 -19.31
N ALA A 180 1.30 -13.41 -18.27
CA ALA A 180 2.14 -14.61 -18.32
C ALA A 180 1.41 -15.86 -17.82
N GLU A 181 0.08 -15.84 -17.82
CA GLU A 181 -0.79 -16.97 -17.44
C GLU A 181 -0.47 -17.58 -16.07
N GLY A 182 0.08 -16.78 -15.15
CA GLY A 182 0.50 -17.22 -13.83
C GLY A 182 1.75 -18.12 -13.84
N LEU A 183 2.63 -17.99 -14.84
CA LEU A 183 3.88 -18.78 -14.90
C LEU A 183 5.07 -18.10 -14.22
N CYS A 184 5.02 -16.79 -14.02
CA CYS A 184 6.10 -15.99 -13.44
C CYS A 184 5.57 -14.64 -12.91
N HIS A 185 6.46 -13.83 -12.34
CA HIS A 185 6.19 -12.45 -11.92
C HIS A 185 6.65 -11.46 -12.99
N ILE A 186 5.86 -10.41 -13.18
CA ILE A 186 6.18 -9.23 -14.00
C ILE A 186 6.09 -8.01 -13.06
N VAL A 187 7.00 -7.06 -13.17
CA VAL A 187 6.96 -5.82 -12.37
C VAL A 187 6.07 -4.78 -13.04
N GLY A 188 5.47 -3.88 -12.24
CA GLY A 188 4.50 -2.90 -12.74
C GLY A 188 5.05 -1.99 -13.83
N ASP A 189 6.32 -1.58 -13.72
CA ASP A 189 6.98 -0.70 -14.70
C ASP A 189 7.08 -1.32 -16.11
N ASP A 190 7.07 -2.66 -16.21
CA ASP A 190 7.11 -3.37 -17.48
C ASP A 190 5.73 -3.53 -18.13
N VAL A 191 4.63 -3.18 -17.45
CA VAL A 191 3.27 -3.32 -17.98
C VAL A 191 2.96 -2.27 -19.05
N GLU A 192 3.46 -1.04 -18.91
CA GLU A 192 3.19 0.03 -19.87
C GLU A 192 3.71 -0.32 -21.29
N PRO A 193 4.96 -0.82 -21.47
CA PRO A 193 5.40 -1.39 -22.74
C PRO A 193 4.50 -2.52 -23.27
N ILE A 194 4.03 -3.42 -22.39
CA ILE A 194 3.13 -4.53 -22.79
C ILE A 194 1.83 -3.98 -23.39
N LEU A 195 1.17 -3.05 -22.70
CA LEU A 195 -0.08 -2.46 -23.17
C LEU A 195 0.13 -1.78 -24.53
N ARG A 196 1.14 -0.92 -24.63
CA ARG A 196 1.42 -0.15 -25.85
C ARG A 196 1.79 -1.05 -27.03
N GLU A 197 2.68 -2.01 -26.83
CA GLU A 197 3.29 -2.77 -27.92
C GLU A 197 2.48 -3.98 -28.34
N ASN A 198 1.61 -4.50 -27.47
CA ASN A 198 0.66 -5.57 -27.79
C ASN A 198 -0.72 -5.01 -28.23
N GLY A 199 -0.77 -3.74 -28.64
CA GLY A 199 -1.95 -3.14 -29.26
C GLY A 199 -3.16 -3.05 -28.33
N TYR A 200 -2.95 -2.81 -27.03
CA TYR A 200 -4.06 -2.49 -26.14
C TYR A 200 -4.51 -1.05 -26.34
N TYR A 201 -5.83 -0.83 -26.26
CA TYR A 201 -6.45 0.49 -26.27
C TYR A 201 -7.50 0.59 -25.16
N GLU A 202 -7.67 1.79 -24.61
CA GLU A 202 -8.62 2.03 -23.51
C GLU A 202 -10.08 1.95 -24.00
N VAL A 203 -10.96 1.39 -23.17
CA VAL A 203 -12.40 1.25 -23.43
C VAL A 203 -13.24 1.69 -22.24
N CYS A 204 -14.41 2.31 -22.50
CA CYS A 204 -15.34 2.73 -21.45
C CYS A 204 -16.32 1.63 -21.04
N TYR A 205 -16.58 0.66 -21.92
CA TYR A 205 -17.53 -0.44 -21.71
C TYR A 205 -16.78 -1.76 -21.85
N PRO A 206 -16.21 -2.29 -20.76
CA PRO A 206 -15.41 -3.49 -20.84
C PRO A 206 -16.26 -4.71 -21.22
N GLU A 207 -15.66 -5.70 -21.83
CA GLU A 207 -16.25 -7.01 -22.13
C GLU A 207 -15.46 -8.10 -21.39
N PRO A 208 -16.05 -9.29 -21.19
CA PRO A 208 -15.28 -10.45 -20.73
C PRO A 208 -14.05 -10.68 -21.61
N GLY A 209 -12.87 -10.71 -20.99
CA GLY A 209 -11.59 -10.77 -21.67
C GLY A 209 -10.87 -9.43 -21.79
N ASP A 210 -11.45 -8.29 -21.41
CA ASP A 210 -10.68 -7.05 -21.28
C ASP A 210 -9.79 -7.06 -20.03
N VAL A 211 -8.78 -6.19 -19.99
CA VAL A 211 -7.88 -6.03 -18.85
C VAL A 211 -8.27 -4.78 -18.08
N VAL A 212 -8.34 -4.86 -16.75
CA VAL A 212 -8.35 -3.66 -15.89
C VAL A 212 -6.94 -3.35 -15.43
N VAL A 213 -6.59 -2.06 -15.44
CA VAL A 213 -5.29 -1.55 -14.98
C VAL A 213 -5.53 -0.52 -13.90
N TYR A 214 -4.94 -0.74 -12.72
CA TYR A 214 -5.01 0.16 -11.58
C TYR A 214 -3.71 0.95 -11.47
N CYS A 215 -3.82 2.27 -11.36
CA CYS A 215 -2.68 3.17 -11.30
C CYS A 215 -2.69 4.00 -10.02
N ASP A 216 -1.53 4.43 -9.55
CA ASP A 216 -1.47 5.44 -8.49
C ASP A 216 -1.71 6.87 -9.02
N GLU A 217 -1.63 7.86 -8.13
CA GLU A 217 -1.81 9.29 -8.49
C GLU A 217 -0.72 9.83 -9.44
N LEU A 218 0.41 9.14 -9.56
CA LEU A 218 1.51 9.47 -10.49
C LEU A 218 1.40 8.71 -11.82
N GLY A 219 0.34 7.90 -11.99
CA GLY A 219 0.14 7.07 -13.17
C GLY A 219 0.95 5.77 -13.19
N ARG A 220 1.61 5.39 -12.10
CA ARG A 220 2.35 4.12 -12.03
C ARG A 220 1.39 2.95 -11.88
N ILE A 221 1.58 1.90 -12.67
CA ILE A 221 0.72 0.71 -12.67
C ILE A 221 1.00 -0.11 -11.39
N LEU A 222 -0.03 -0.27 -10.56
CA LEU A 222 0.04 -0.98 -9.28
C LEU A 222 -0.51 -2.41 -9.37
N HIS A 223 -1.54 -2.62 -10.21
CA HIS A 223 -2.26 -3.88 -10.26
C HIS A 223 -2.95 -4.07 -11.61
N THR A 224 -3.11 -5.32 -12.02
CA THR A 224 -3.88 -5.69 -13.22
C THR A 224 -4.76 -6.91 -12.97
N GLY A 225 -5.84 -7.02 -13.74
CA GLY A 225 -6.77 -8.15 -13.71
C GLY A 225 -7.51 -8.33 -15.03
N ILE A 226 -8.24 -9.44 -15.16
CA ILE A 226 -9.00 -9.77 -16.37
C ILE A 226 -10.49 -9.67 -16.05
N VAL A 227 -11.23 -8.92 -16.85
CA VAL A 227 -12.70 -8.85 -16.78
C VAL A 227 -13.28 -10.23 -17.12
N ARG A 228 -14.09 -10.79 -16.23
CA ARG A 228 -14.74 -12.09 -16.40
C ARG A 228 -16.23 -11.99 -16.67
N LEU A 229 -16.87 -10.94 -16.18
CA LEU A 229 -18.29 -10.69 -16.34
C LEU A 229 -18.49 -9.21 -16.59
N HIS A 230 -19.36 -8.89 -17.55
CA HIS A 230 -20.07 -7.63 -17.65
C HIS A 230 -21.50 -7.98 -18.06
N ASP A 231 -22.50 -7.59 -17.26
CA ASP A 231 -23.91 -7.89 -17.53
C ASP A 231 -24.76 -6.64 -17.83
N GLU A 232 -26.01 -6.86 -18.24
CA GLU A 232 -26.96 -5.80 -18.60
C GLU A 232 -27.30 -4.86 -17.41
N SER A 233 -27.06 -5.29 -16.17
CA SER A 233 -27.25 -4.47 -14.97
C SER A 233 -26.06 -3.54 -14.69
N GLY A 234 -24.98 -3.66 -15.47
CA GLY A 234 -23.73 -2.93 -15.28
C GLY A 234 -22.80 -3.58 -14.25
N LEU A 235 -23.08 -4.82 -13.81
CA LEU A 235 -22.17 -5.54 -12.92
C LEU A 235 -20.93 -5.95 -13.71
N ILE A 236 -19.76 -5.48 -13.25
CA ILE A 236 -18.46 -5.90 -13.77
C ILE A 236 -17.76 -6.73 -12.70
N LEU A 237 -17.30 -7.94 -13.06
CA LEU A 237 -16.44 -8.75 -12.21
C LEU A 237 -15.08 -8.94 -12.86
N VAL A 238 -14.03 -8.68 -12.08
CA VAL A 238 -12.63 -8.82 -12.45
C VAL A 238 -12.05 -10.01 -11.70
N GLU A 239 -11.33 -10.88 -12.40
CA GLU A 239 -10.45 -11.86 -11.79
C GLU A 239 -9.02 -11.32 -11.73
N SER A 240 -8.46 -11.22 -10.53
CA SER A 240 -7.06 -10.83 -10.35
C SER A 240 -6.37 -11.57 -9.20
N LYS A 241 -5.04 -11.62 -9.22
CA LYS A 241 -4.20 -12.22 -8.17
C LYS A 241 -3.86 -11.16 -7.13
N TRP A 242 -4.23 -11.37 -5.88
CA TRP A 242 -3.98 -10.39 -4.82
C TRP A 242 -2.71 -10.75 -4.05
N ASP A 243 -1.61 -10.12 -4.43
CA ASP A 243 -0.25 -10.32 -3.88
C ASP A 243 0.06 -11.80 -3.67
N LEU A 244 0.40 -12.25 -2.45
CA LEU A 244 0.67 -13.65 -2.13
C LEU A 244 -0.60 -14.47 -1.88
N LEU A 245 -1.76 -13.84 -1.69
CA LEU A 245 -2.96 -14.44 -1.07
C LEU A 245 -3.73 -15.41 -1.96
N GLY A 246 -4.06 -15.04 -3.20
CA GLY A 246 -4.92 -15.90 -4.03
C GLY A 246 -5.52 -15.16 -5.22
N ARG A 247 -6.28 -15.87 -6.05
CA ARG A 247 -7.05 -15.23 -7.13
C ARG A 247 -8.50 -15.06 -6.68
N TYR A 248 -9.04 -13.89 -6.98
CA TYR A 248 -10.36 -13.48 -6.54
C TYR A 248 -11.15 -12.87 -7.70
N LEU A 249 -12.45 -13.15 -7.75
CA LEU A 249 -13.44 -12.37 -8.47
C LEU A 249 -13.94 -11.26 -7.57
N HIS A 250 -13.95 -10.03 -8.11
CA HIS A 250 -14.34 -8.83 -7.37
C HIS A 250 -14.84 -7.73 -8.31
N ALA A 251 -15.62 -6.79 -7.80
CA ALA A 251 -15.91 -5.55 -8.52
C ALA A 251 -14.63 -4.70 -8.66
N PRO A 252 -14.48 -3.89 -9.73
CA PRO A 252 -13.28 -3.08 -9.95
C PRO A 252 -12.89 -2.19 -8.76
N GLU A 253 -13.87 -1.62 -8.07
CA GLU A 253 -13.72 -0.77 -6.90
C GLU A 253 -13.48 -1.53 -5.58
N CYS A 254 -13.71 -2.84 -5.55
CA CYS A 254 -13.57 -3.68 -4.37
C CYS A 254 -12.18 -4.32 -4.29
N GLN A 255 -11.12 -3.51 -4.21
CA GLN A 255 -9.74 -3.97 -4.04
C GLN A 255 -8.84 -2.93 -3.31
N PRO A 256 -7.67 -3.33 -2.77
CA PRO A 256 -6.85 -2.44 -1.92
C PRO A 256 -5.80 -1.58 -2.65
N TYR A 257 -5.63 -1.72 -3.97
CA TYR A 257 -4.54 -1.13 -4.73
C TYR A 257 -4.78 0.33 -5.13
N SER A 258 -5.89 0.65 -5.80
CA SER A 258 -6.17 2.03 -6.23
C SER A 258 -7.64 2.27 -6.59
N SER A 259 -8.14 3.48 -6.36
CA SER A 259 -9.42 3.92 -6.92
C SER A 259 -9.33 4.49 -8.34
N ILE A 260 -8.11 4.62 -8.89
CA ILE A 260 -7.86 5.08 -10.26
C ILE A 260 -7.57 3.86 -11.12
N PHE A 261 -8.49 3.57 -12.05
CA PHE A 261 -8.35 2.45 -12.96
C PHE A 261 -9.00 2.73 -14.32
N GLY A 262 -8.51 2.02 -15.34
CA GLY A 262 -9.06 2.01 -16.69
C GLY A 262 -9.18 0.58 -17.24
N PHE A 263 -10.00 0.40 -18.27
CA PHE A 263 -10.15 -0.88 -18.96
C PHE A 263 -9.49 -0.83 -20.33
N TYR A 264 -8.85 -1.92 -20.71
CA TYR A 264 -8.03 -2.03 -21.91
C TYR A 264 -8.40 -3.27 -22.69
N ARG A 265 -8.62 -3.10 -23.99
CA ARG A 265 -8.93 -4.16 -24.95
C ARG A 265 -7.80 -4.32 -25.94
N THR A 266 -7.60 -5.53 -26.43
CA THR A 266 -6.69 -5.84 -27.55
C THR A 266 -7.43 -6.75 -28.55
N GLU A 267 -7.06 -6.69 -29.82
CA GLU A 267 -7.57 -7.62 -30.85
C GLU A 267 -6.90 -9.01 -30.77
N ARG A 268 -5.88 -9.17 -29.92
CA ARG A 268 -5.20 -10.44 -29.71
C ARG A 268 -6.16 -11.46 -29.10
N ALA A 269 -6.08 -12.70 -29.58
CA ALA A 269 -6.84 -13.82 -29.01
C ALA A 269 -6.39 -14.21 -27.59
N SER A 270 -5.25 -13.71 -27.12
CA SER A 270 -4.70 -13.98 -25.79
C SER A 270 -3.93 -12.76 -25.27
N HIS A 271 -3.89 -12.60 -23.95
CA HIS A 271 -3.03 -11.63 -23.27
C HIS A 271 -1.60 -12.10 -23.09
N ALA A 272 -1.34 -13.39 -23.31
CA ALA A 272 -0.03 -13.96 -23.04
C ALA A 272 1.08 -13.29 -23.88
N LEU A 273 2.23 -13.04 -23.27
CA LEU A 273 3.42 -12.53 -23.96
C LEU A 273 3.99 -13.55 -24.94
N ALA A 274 4.66 -13.07 -25.98
CA ALA A 274 5.40 -13.94 -26.89
C ALA A 274 6.50 -14.69 -26.11
N GLY A 275 6.74 -15.96 -26.45
CA GLY A 275 7.73 -16.82 -25.77
C GLY A 275 7.22 -17.53 -24.51
N ILE A 276 5.98 -17.30 -24.08
CA ILE A 276 5.42 -17.95 -22.88
C ILE A 276 5.43 -19.50 -22.95
N ASP A 277 5.30 -20.06 -24.16
CA ASP A 277 5.34 -21.51 -24.40
C ASP A 277 6.73 -22.10 -24.14
N GLU A 278 7.79 -21.33 -24.33
CA GLU A 278 9.14 -21.74 -23.98
C GLU A 278 9.29 -21.80 -22.46
N LEU A 279 8.82 -20.78 -21.75
CA LEU A 279 8.80 -20.76 -20.29
C LEU A 279 7.98 -21.95 -19.72
N ARG A 280 6.85 -22.28 -20.35
CA ARG A 280 6.01 -23.43 -19.98
C ARG A 280 6.72 -24.77 -20.18
N ARG A 281 7.63 -24.87 -21.14
CA ARG A 281 8.43 -26.08 -21.40
C ARG A 281 9.65 -26.20 -20.49
N MET A 282 10.12 -25.11 -19.88
CA MET A 282 11.25 -25.15 -18.96
C MET A 282 10.91 -25.98 -17.71
N PRO A 283 11.84 -26.83 -17.22
CA PRO A 283 11.68 -27.54 -15.95
C PRO A 283 11.40 -26.55 -14.82
N ARG A 284 10.52 -26.92 -13.87
CA ARG A 284 10.21 -26.06 -12.70
C ARG A 284 11.45 -25.66 -11.89
N THR A 285 12.54 -26.43 -11.94
CA THR A 285 13.81 -26.13 -11.27
C THR A 285 14.68 -25.13 -12.04
N ALA A 286 14.39 -24.92 -13.32
CA ALA A 286 15.07 -23.98 -14.20
C ALA A 286 14.24 -22.69 -14.42
N ARG A 287 13.01 -22.67 -13.91
CA ARG A 287 12.22 -21.46 -13.73
C ARG A 287 12.69 -20.79 -12.45
#